data_AF-A0A3N5NY29-F1
#
_entry.id   AF-A0A3N5NY29-F1
#
_cell.length_a   1.000
_cell.length_b   1.000
_cell.length_c   1.000
_cell.angle_alpha   90.00
_cell.angle_beta   90.00
_cell.angle_gamma   90.00
#
_symmetry.space_group_name_H-M   'P 1'
#
loop_
_entity.id
_entity.type
_entity.pdbx_description
1 polymer ?
#
loop_
_entity_poly.entity_id
_entity_poly.type
_entity_poly.pdbx_seq_one_letter_code
_entity_poly.pdbx_strand_id
1 'polypeptide(L)'
;MLNTIRKSTGSWLIKFILGVIVVVFVFWGVGSFRSQRLNVLTKVNDENILMESYRLAHANMLDNYKQMFGGQIPEGFLDRIDIKQQVLNGLINETLIRQAASEMGILVSDTEVQNIILEISAFKRNGVFDQRLYERSLRGAQLTPAVFEAQVRQRLLTDKLQALLSSGLAVTEAEARDHYMFENEE
;
A
#
# COMPACT_ATOMS: atom_id res chain seq x y z
N MET A 1 22.67 -35.59 -56.04
CA MET A 1 21.33 -35.94 -55.51
C MET A 1 20.97 -35.10 -54.28
N LEU A 2 20.94 -33.76 -54.42
CA LEU A 2 20.58 -32.83 -53.32
C LEU A 2 19.73 -31.64 -53.82
N ASN A 3 19.22 -31.69 -55.05
CA ASN A 3 18.45 -30.57 -55.64
C ASN A 3 16.95 -30.86 -55.81
N THR A 4 16.47 -32.03 -55.39
CA THR A 4 15.05 -32.42 -55.43
C THR A 4 14.29 -32.08 -54.15
N ILE A 5 14.98 -31.69 -53.07
CA ILE A 5 14.34 -31.23 -51.81
C ILE A 5 13.99 -29.73 -51.88
N ARG A 6 14.60 -28.96 -52.78
CA ARG A 6 14.41 -27.50 -52.87
C ARG A 6 13.33 -27.03 -53.84
N LYS A 7 12.64 -27.95 -54.53
CA LYS A 7 11.55 -27.62 -55.44
C LYS A 7 10.29 -28.36 -55.00
N SER A 8 9.40 -27.58 -54.38
CA SER A 8 8.07 -27.99 -53.92
C SER A 8 7.97 -28.65 -52.54
N THR A 9 8.75 -28.18 -51.56
CA THR A 9 8.26 -28.05 -50.17
C THR A 9 7.08 -27.09 -50.22
N GLY A 10 5.92 -27.67 -50.54
CA GLY A 10 4.77 -26.97 -51.03
C GLY A 10 4.29 -25.93 -50.03
N SER A 11 4.04 -24.73 -50.53
CA SER A 11 3.37 -23.64 -49.80
C SER A 11 2.15 -24.15 -49.02
N TRP A 12 1.48 -25.20 -49.51
CA TRP A 12 0.35 -25.84 -48.83
C TRP A 12 0.72 -26.66 -47.59
N LEU A 13 1.79 -27.47 -47.62
CA LEU A 13 2.23 -28.26 -46.46
C LEU A 13 2.70 -27.36 -45.31
N ILE A 14 3.43 -26.29 -45.63
CA ILE A 14 3.84 -25.29 -44.65
C ILE A 14 2.64 -24.56 -44.05
N LYS A 15 1.64 -24.18 -44.87
CA LYS A 15 0.39 -23.57 -44.38
C LYS A 15 -0.39 -24.52 -43.47
N PHE A 16 -0.41 -25.82 -43.78
CA PHE A 16 -1.07 -26.82 -42.96
C PHE A 16 -0.40 -26.95 -41.58
N ILE A 17 0.93 -27.10 -41.54
CA ILE A 17 1.70 -27.18 -40.29
C ILE A 17 1.56 -25.89 -39.47
N LEU A 18 1.64 -24.72 -40.12
CA LEU A 18 1.45 -23.42 -39.47
C LEU A 18 0.03 -23.29 -38.90
N GLY A 19 -0.98 -23.76 -39.62
CA GLY A 19 -2.38 -23.79 -39.16
C GLY A 19 -2.55 -24.65 -37.91
N VAL A 20 -1.96 -25.85 -37.87
CA VAL A 20 -1.99 -26.72 -36.68
C VAL A 20 -1.31 -26.04 -35.49
N ILE A 21 -0.16 -25.38 -35.69
CA ILE A 21 0.53 -24.63 -34.62
C ILE A 21 -0.37 -23.52 -34.08
N VAL A 22 -1.00 -22.73 -34.95
CA VAL A 22 -1.93 -21.66 -34.54
C VAL A 22 -3.11 -22.22 -33.75
N VAL A 23 -3.69 -23.34 -34.19
CA VAL A 23 -4.77 -24.02 -33.46
C VAL A 23 -4.31 -24.46 -32.07
N VAL A 24 -3.12 -25.04 -31.95
CA VAL A 24 -2.54 -25.39 -30.63
C VAL A 24 -2.35 -24.14 -29.77
N PHE A 25 -1.86 -23.02 -30.31
CA PHE A 25 -1.73 -21.76 -29.56
C PHE A 25 -3.09 -21.14 -29.15
N VAL A 26 -4.15 -21.35 -29.94
CA VAL A 26 -5.51 -20.91 -29.60
C VAL A 26 -6.11 -21.79 -28.49
N PHE A 27 -5.93 -23.11 -28.56
CA PHE A 27 -6.43 -24.05 -27.53
C PHE A 27 -5.57 -24.05 -26.25
N TRP A 28 -4.26 -23.84 -26.36
CA TRP A 28 -3.34 -23.70 -25.22
C TRP A 28 -3.41 -22.30 -24.59
N GLY A 29 -3.84 -21.31 -25.37
CA GLY A 29 -4.08 -19.95 -24.91
C GLY A 29 -2.80 -19.14 -24.77
N VAL A 30 -2.65 -18.14 -25.65
CA VAL A 30 -1.94 -16.89 -25.32
C VAL A 30 -2.66 -16.22 -24.13
N GLY A 31 -2.40 -16.71 -22.92
CA GLY A 31 -3.09 -16.21 -21.72
C GLY A 31 -2.85 -16.97 -20.41
N SER A 32 -2.17 -18.13 -20.40
CA SER A 32 -1.91 -18.86 -19.15
C SER A 32 -0.80 -18.26 -18.27
N PHE A 33 -0.47 -16.97 -18.43
CA PHE A 33 0.27 -16.20 -17.42
C PHE A 33 -0.65 -15.70 -16.29
N ARG A 34 -1.97 -15.96 -16.35
CA ARG A 34 -2.94 -15.55 -15.32
C ARG A 34 -3.17 -16.63 -14.25
N SER A 35 -2.11 -17.26 -13.79
CA SER A 35 -2.10 -17.92 -12.48
C SER A 35 -0.80 -17.58 -11.75
N GLN A 36 -0.48 -16.29 -11.67
CA GLN A 36 0.16 -15.81 -10.46
C GLN A 36 -0.88 -16.05 -9.37
N ARG A 37 -0.81 -17.23 -8.73
CA ARG A 37 -1.61 -17.59 -7.56
C ARG A 37 -1.31 -16.48 -6.57
N LEU A 38 -2.18 -15.47 -6.52
CA LEU A 38 -2.07 -14.40 -5.55
C LEU A 38 -2.12 -15.12 -4.20
N ASN A 39 -0.98 -15.15 -3.51
CA ASN A 39 -0.85 -15.89 -2.28
C ASN A 39 -1.60 -15.09 -1.20
N VAL A 40 -2.91 -15.33 -1.10
CA VAL A 40 -3.79 -14.63 -0.17
C VAL A 40 -3.46 -15.10 1.24
N LEU A 41 -3.10 -14.15 2.11
CA LEU A 41 -2.83 -14.42 3.51
C LEU A 41 -4.13 -14.49 4.31
N THR A 42 -5.00 -13.50 4.09
CA THR A 42 -6.34 -13.42 4.71
C THR A 42 -7.28 -12.57 3.87
N LYS A 43 -8.59 -12.61 4.16
CA LYS A 43 -9.62 -11.79 3.53
C LYS A 43 -10.25 -10.88 4.58
N VAL A 44 -10.39 -9.60 4.28
CA VAL A 44 -11.09 -8.61 5.11
C VAL A 44 -12.31 -8.14 4.33
N ASN A 45 -13.49 -8.58 4.77
CA ASN A 45 -14.75 -8.43 4.03
C ASN A 45 -14.63 -8.99 2.60
N ASP A 46 -14.60 -8.12 1.59
CA ASP A 46 -14.46 -8.48 0.18
C ASP A 46 -13.06 -8.24 -0.42
N GLU A 47 -12.12 -7.77 0.40
CA GLU A 47 -10.76 -7.46 -0.03
C GLU A 47 -9.75 -8.52 0.45
N ASN A 48 -8.88 -8.98 -0.45
CA ASN A 48 -7.85 -9.97 -0.12
C ASN A 48 -6.55 -9.28 0.29
N ILE A 49 -6.04 -9.59 1.47
CA ILE A 49 -4.69 -9.19 1.90
C ILE A 49 -3.70 -10.23 1.36
N LEU A 50 -2.79 -9.77 0.51
CA LEU A 50 -1.77 -10.60 -0.11
C LEU A 50 -0.59 -10.83 0.85
N MET A 51 0.02 -12.00 0.78
CA MET A 51 1.27 -12.32 1.49
C MET A 51 2.41 -11.36 1.10
N GLU A 52 2.40 -10.84 -0.13
CA GLU A 52 3.37 -9.83 -0.57
C GLU A 52 3.21 -8.52 0.21
N SER A 53 1.97 -8.03 0.37
CA SER A 53 1.67 -6.85 1.19
C SER A 53 2.11 -7.06 2.64
N TYR A 54 1.89 -8.24 3.20
CA TYR A 54 2.37 -8.60 4.54
C TYR A 54 3.89 -8.55 4.66
N ARG A 55 4.62 -9.12 3.69
CA ARG A 55 6.09 -9.10 3.70
C ARG A 55 6.63 -7.68 3.62
N LEU A 56 6.03 -6.84 2.79
CA LEU A 56 6.41 -5.43 2.66
C LEU A 56 6.13 -4.67 3.96
N ALA A 57 4.93 -4.80 4.53
CA ALA A 57 4.56 -4.16 5.78
C ALA A 57 5.44 -4.61 6.95
N HIS A 58 5.77 -5.90 7.02
CA HIS A 58 6.68 -6.44 8.01
C HIS A 58 8.10 -5.87 7.87
N ALA A 59 8.62 -5.77 6.65
CA ALA A 59 9.93 -5.17 6.40
C ALA A 59 9.97 -3.69 6.81
N ASN A 60 8.93 -2.93 6.45
CA ASN A 60 8.81 -1.51 6.80
C ASN A 60 8.71 -1.30 8.32
N MET A 61 7.90 -2.12 9.00
CA MET A 61 7.76 -2.04 10.46
C MET A 61 9.07 -2.37 11.18
N LEU A 62 9.80 -3.37 10.68
CA LEU A 62 11.12 -3.69 11.20
C LEU A 62 12.12 -2.54 11.00
N ASP A 63 12.10 -1.89 9.84
CA ASP A 63 12.97 -0.75 9.56
C ASP A 63 12.65 0.44 10.48
N ASN A 64 11.37 0.73 10.70
CA ASN A 64 10.93 1.76 11.66
C ASN A 64 11.46 1.49 13.07
N TYR A 65 11.39 0.24 13.55
CA TYR A 65 11.96 -0.12 14.85
C TYR A 65 13.49 0.01 14.87
N LYS A 66 14.18 -0.41 13.81
CA LYS A 66 15.64 -0.22 13.71
C LYS A 66 16.00 1.25 13.79
N GLN A 67 15.32 2.11 13.06
CA GLN A 67 15.57 3.55 13.09
C GLN A 67 15.33 4.14 14.49
N MET A 68 14.26 3.74 15.16
CA MET A 68 13.93 4.19 16.52
C MET A 68 14.97 3.77 17.57
N PHE A 69 15.56 2.57 17.44
CA PHE A 69 16.61 2.09 18.35
C PHE A 69 18.05 2.43 17.88
N GLY A 70 18.22 3.26 16.85
CA GLY A 70 19.54 3.68 16.38
C GLY A 70 20.33 2.60 15.61
N GLY A 71 19.63 1.62 15.04
CA GLY A 71 20.19 0.65 14.07
C GLY A 71 20.09 -0.82 14.51
N GLN A 72 19.95 -1.10 15.81
CA GLN A 72 19.82 -2.46 16.32
C GLN A 72 18.63 -2.59 17.27
N ILE A 73 17.76 -3.56 17.00
CA ILE A 73 16.61 -3.85 17.84
C ILE A 73 17.08 -4.72 19.01
N PRO A 74 16.70 -4.42 20.26
CA PRO A 74 17.04 -5.23 21.42
C PRO A 74 16.58 -6.69 21.25
N GLU A 75 17.41 -7.62 21.70
CA GLU A 75 17.08 -9.05 21.65
C GLU A 75 15.80 -9.36 22.45
N GLY A 76 14.92 -10.20 21.89
CA GLY A 76 13.62 -10.53 22.49
C GLY A 76 12.61 -9.38 22.56
N PHE A 77 12.87 -8.21 21.97
CA PHE A 77 11.86 -7.14 21.87
C PHE A 77 10.74 -7.52 20.90
N LEU A 78 11.10 -8.01 19.71
CA LEU A 78 10.14 -8.36 18.65
C LEU A 78 9.17 -9.47 19.05
N ASP A 79 9.65 -10.45 19.82
CA ASP A 79 8.85 -11.56 20.31
C ASP A 79 7.88 -11.11 21.41
N ARG A 80 8.28 -10.15 22.25
CA ARG A 80 7.43 -9.58 23.31
C ARG A 80 6.25 -8.78 22.76
N ILE A 81 6.41 -8.15 21.60
CA ILE A 81 5.37 -7.29 21.01
C ILE A 81 4.46 -8.03 20.02
N ASP A 82 4.72 -9.32 19.76
CA ASP A 82 4.11 -10.10 18.67
C ASP A 82 4.03 -9.31 17.35
N ILE A 83 5.21 -8.95 16.81
CA ILE A 83 5.31 -8.12 15.60
C ILE A 83 4.48 -8.65 14.44
N LYS A 84 4.30 -9.97 14.33
CA LYS A 84 3.52 -10.59 13.25
C LYS A 84 2.04 -10.18 13.36
N GLN A 85 1.48 -10.26 14.56
CA GLN A 85 0.11 -9.83 14.80
C GLN A 85 -0.05 -8.32 14.61
N GLN A 86 0.94 -7.52 15.03
CA GLN A 86 0.89 -6.07 14.82
C GLN A 86 0.87 -5.68 13.34
N VAL A 87 1.72 -6.31 12.51
CA VAL A 87 1.73 -6.08 11.06
C VAL A 87 0.40 -6.48 10.43
N LEU A 88 -0.13 -7.64 10.80
CA LEU A 88 -1.42 -8.12 10.28
C LEU A 88 -2.57 -7.17 10.67
N ASN A 89 -2.64 -6.79 11.94
CA ASN A 89 -3.64 -5.85 12.45
C ASN A 89 -3.52 -4.48 11.76
N GLY A 90 -2.30 -4.01 11.49
CA GLY A 90 -2.06 -2.79 10.72
C GLY A 90 -2.68 -2.85 9.33
N LEU A 91 -2.45 -3.95 8.58
CA LEU A 91 -3.02 -4.14 7.26
C LEU A 91 -4.55 -4.30 7.27
N ILE A 92 -5.09 -4.99 8.28
CA ILE A 92 -6.53 -5.12 8.48
C ILE A 92 -7.14 -3.75 8.74
N ASN A 93 -6.58 -2.97 9.67
CA ASN A 93 -7.08 -1.63 10.01
C ASN A 93 -7.02 -0.68 8.82
N GLU A 94 -5.92 -0.67 8.06
CA GLU A 94 -5.80 0.15 6.85
C GLU A 94 -6.90 -0.20 5.83
N THR A 95 -7.19 -1.49 5.68
CA THR A 95 -8.24 -1.99 4.80
C THR A 95 -9.63 -1.58 5.27
N LEU A 96 -9.92 -1.74 6.56
CA LEU A 96 -11.20 -1.34 7.15
C LEU A 96 -11.44 0.17 7.05
N ILE A 97 -10.41 0.98 7.32
CA ILE A 97 -10.51 2.44 7.20
C ILE A 97 -10.83 2.85 5.76
N ARG A 98 -10.15 2.24 4.77
CA ARG A 98 -10.42 2.51 3.35
C ARG A 98 -11.84 2.10 2.95
N GLN A 99 -12.32 0.95 3.42
CA GLN A 99 -13.68 0.47 3.16
C GLN A 99 -14.71 1.41 3.78
N ALA A 100 -14.57 1.75 5.07
CA ALA A 100 -15.46 2.66 5.78
C ALA A 100 -15.50 4.05 5.13
N ALA A 101 -14.35 4.60 4.73
CA ALA A 101 -14.30 5.86 4.03
C ALA A 101 -15.01 5.81 2.67
N SER A 102 -14.83 4.72 1.92
CA SER A 102 -15.52 4.51 0.65
C SER A 102 -17.05 4.41 0.83
N GLU A 103 -17.51 3.70 1.86
CA GLU A 103 -18.94 3.57 2.18
C GLU A 103 -19.58 4.91 2.56
N MET A 104 -18.84 5.75 3.28
CA MET A 104 -19.28 7.10 3.67
C MET A 104 -19.07 8.16 2.57
N GLY A 105 -18.54 7.78 1.41
CA GLY A 105 -18.24 8.73 0.32
C GLY A 105 -17.12 9.73 0.66
N ILE A 106 -16.28 9.41 1.63
CA ILE A 106 -15.14 10.23 2.03
C ILE A 106 -14.01 10.03 1.00
N LEU A 107 -13.66 11.11 0.32
CA LEU A 107 -12.59 11.14 -0.65
C LEU A 107 -11.53 12.16 -0.24
N VAL A 108 -10.29 11.91 -0.66
CA VAL A 108 -9.18 12.84 -0.52
C VAL A 108 -8.74 13.22 -1.93
N SER A 109 -8.88 14.51 -2.25
CA SER A 109 -8.49 15.08 -3.53
C SER A 109 -6.97 15.23 -3.63
N ASP A 110 -6.45 15.25 -4.86
CA ASP A 110 -5.02 15.48 -5.09
C ASP A 110 -4.58 16.87 -4.60
N THR A 111 -5.46 17.86 -4.66
CA THR A 111 -5.22 19.21 -4.10
C THR A 111 -5.02 19.18 -2.59
N GLU A 112 -5.75 18.34 -1.85
CA GLU A 112 -5.56 18.21 -0.41
C GLU A 112 -4.22 17.55 -0.08
N VAL A 113 -3.86 16.49 -0.80
CA VAL A 113 -2.54 15.85 -0.68
C VAL A 113 -1.43 16.86 -0.95
N GLN A 114 -1.57 17.64 -2.04
CA GLN A 114 -0.60 18.67 -2.39
C GLN A 114 -0.46 19.74 -1.30
N ASN A 115 -1.58 20.24 -0.76
CA ASN A 115 -1.56 21.27 0.27
C ASN A 115 -0.80 20.77 1.53
N ILE A 116 -1.07 19.54 1.97
CA ILE A 116 -0.33 18.96 3.10
C ILE A 116 1.16 18.85 2.78
N ILE A 117 1.54 18.39 1.58
CA ILE A 117 2.94 18.27 1.20
C ILE A 117 3.63 19.64 1.17
N LEU A 118 2.94 20.67 0.67
CA LEU A 118 3.43 22.04 0.65
C LEU A 118 3.58 22.64 2.04
N GLU A 119 2.86 22.13 3.05
CA GLU A 119 2.96 22.60 4.43
C GLU A 119 4.18 22.03 5.18
N ILE A 120 4.71 20.87 4.76
CA ILE A 120 5.82 20.19 5.43
C ILE A 120 7.10 21.02 5.40
N SER A 121 7.55 21.45 6.58
CA SER A 121 8.77 22.25 6.77
C SER A 121 10.04 21.60 6.23
N ALA A 122 10.13 20.26 6.28
CA ALA A 122 11.27 19.51 5.75
C ALA A 122 11.44 19.65 4.22
N PHE A 123 10.40 20.11 3.51
CA PHE A 123 10.43 20.33 2.06
C PHE A 123 10.54 21.82 1.71
N LYS A 124 10.75 22.69 2.69
CA LYS A 124 10.86 24.14 2.49
C LYS A 124 12.30 24.61 2.62
N ARG A 125 12.67 25.59 1.80
CA ARG A 125 13.88 26.41 1.97
C ARG A 125 13.45 27.87 2.07
N ASN A 126 13.82 28.54 3.15
CA ASN A 126 13.41 29.92 3.45
C ASN A 126 11.87 30.09 3.45
N GLY A 127 11.14 29.09 3.96
CA GLY A 127 9.68 29.11 4.04
C GLY A 127 8.93 28.77 2.74
N VAL A 128 9.64 28.62 1.61
CA VAL A 128 9.05 28.28 0.31
C VAL A 128 9.37 26.82 -0.03
N PHE A 129 8.40 26.11 -0.61
CA PHE A 129 8.60 24.74 -1.06
C PHE A 129 9.75 24.63 -2.07
N ASP A 130 10.66 23.67 -1.84
CA ASP A 130 11.80 23.38 -2.71
C ASP A 130 11.70 21.94 -3.20
N GLN A 131 11.40 21.78 -4.50
CA GLN A 131 11.25 20.47 -5.13
C GLN A 131 12.53 19.62 -5.03
N ARG A 132 13.73 20.22 -5.11
CA ARG A 132 14.99 19.47 -5.02
C ARG A 132 15.20 18.93 -3.61
N LEU A 133 14.78 19.69 -2.60
CA LEU A 133 14.82 19.26 -1.21
C LEU A 133 13.81 18.13 -0.97
N TYR A 134 12.57 18.29 -1.46
CA TYR A 134 11.56 17.24 -1.43
C TYR A 134 12.08 15.92 -2.03
N GLU A 135 12.55 15.94 -3.27
CA GLU A 135 13.05 14.73 -3.93
C GLU A 135 14.29 14.14 -3.23
N ARG A 136 15.17 14.99 -2.69
CA ARG A 136 16.34 14.53 -1.94
C ARG A 136 15.94 13.83 -0.64
N SER A 137 15.00 14.40 0.10
CA SER A 137 14.47 13.82 1.32
C SER A 137 13.80 12.48 1.06
N LEU A 138 12.98 12.38 0.00
CA LEU A 138 12.36 11.12 -0.39
C LEU A 138 13.37 10.06 -0.81
N ARG A 139 14.40 10.43 -1.59
CA ARG A 139 15.49 9.50 -1.93
C ARG A 139 16.24 9.00 -0.70
N GLY A 140 16.46 9.85 0.31
CA GLY A 140 17.06 9.46 1.58
C GLY A 140 16.24 8.41 2.33
N ALA A 141 14.92 8.49 2.23
CA ALA A 141 13.97 7.52 2.79
C ALA A 141 13.64 6.34 1.84
N GLN A 142 14.29 6.24 0.69
CA GLN A 142 14.02 5.21 -0.34
C GLN A 142 12.56 5.21 -0.84
N LEU A 143 11.92 6.38 -0.82
CA LEU A 143 10.54 6.58 -1.26
C LEU A 143 10.50 7.23 -2.64
N THR A 144 9.48 6.86 -3.43
CA THR A 144 9.11 7.60 -4.64
C THR A 144 8.03 8.64 -4.30
N PRO A 145 7.89 9.73 -5.07
CA PRO A 145 6.82 10.70 -4.88
C PRO A 145 5.43 10.06 -4.85
N ALA A 146 5.15 9.14 -5.76
CA ALA A 146 3.87 8.44 -5.84
C ALA A 146 3.55 7.62 -4.58
N VAL A 147 4.55 6.91 -4.03
CA VAL A 147 4.38 6.14 -2.78
C VAL A 147 4.15 7.10 -1.60
N PHE A 148 4.90 8.19 -1.52
CA PHE A 148 4.76 9.16 -0.45
C PHE A 148 3.39 9.89 -0.50
N GLU A 149 2.95 10.31 -1.68
CA GLU A 149 1.62 10.91 -1.88
C GLU A 149 0.50 9.93 -1.53
N ALA A 150 0.65 8.64 -1.84
CA ALA A 150 -0.31 7.62 -1.41
C ALA A 150 -0.36 7.48 0.12
N GLN A 151 0.78 7.53 0.80
CA GLN A 151 0.84 7.52 2.27
C GLN A 151 0.16 8.75 2.87
N VAL A 152 0.42 9.94 2.32
CA VAL A 152 -0.24 11.19 2.75
C VAL A 152 -1.76 11.09 2.54
N ARG A 153 -2.20 10.56 1.40
CA ARG A 153 -3.63 10.35 1.11
C ARG A 153 -4.29 9.40 2.11
N GLN A 154 -3.65 8.27 2.42
CA GLN A 154 -4.18 7.31 3.39
C GLN A 154 -4.26 7.90 4.80
N ARG A 155 -3.27 8.69 5.20
CA ARG A 155 -3.29 9.42 6.47
C ARG A 155 -4.44 10.42 6.51
N LEU A 156 -4.59 11.26 5.49
CA LEU A 156 -5.68 12.23 5.39
C LEU A 156 -7.06 11.58 5.45
N LEU A 157 -7.23 10.43 4.79
CA LEU A 157 -8.48 9.67 4.81
C LEU A 157 -8.78 9.16 6.23
N THR A 158 -7.76 8.70 6.94
CA THR A 158 -7.87 8.26 8.34
C THR A 158 -8.23 9.44 9.26
N ASP A 159 -7.55 10.58 9.11
CA ASP A 159 -7.79 11.79 9.91
C ASP A 159 -9.22 12.34 9.67
N LYS A 160 -9.69 12.36 8.42
CA LYS A 160 -11.07 12.73 8.09
C LYS A 160 -12.10 11.81 8.72
N LEU A 161 -11.86 10.50 8.66
CA LEU A 161 -12.75 9.52 9.26
C LEU A 161 -12.83 9.72 10.78
N GLN A 162 -11.70 9.90 11.45
CA GLN A 162 -11.66 10.20 12.89
C GLN A 162 -12.39 11.50 13.21
N ALA A 163 -12.15 12.57 12.47
CA ALA A 163 -12.82 13.85 12.67
C ALA A 163 -14.35 13.74 12.55
N LEU A 164 -14.85 12.95 11.60
CA LEU A 164 -16.29 12.71 11.47
C LEU A 164 -16.85 11.93 12.65
N LEU A 165 -16.17 10.87 13.09
CA LEU A 165 -16.58 10.11 14.28
C LEU A 165 -16.58 10.97 15.54
N SER A 166 -15.57 11.83 15.71
CA SER A 166 -15.48 12.76 16.84
C SER A 166 -16.49 13.90 16.76
N SER A 167 -16.89 14.34 15.55
CA SER A 167 -17.87 15.44 15.40
C SER A 167 -19.25 15.11 15.96
N GLY A 168 -19.59 13.82 16.07
CA GLY A 168 -20.83 13.35 16.70
C GLY A 168 -20.75 13.22 18.22
N LEU A 169 -19.57 13.37 18.84
CA LEU A 169 -19.36 13.25 20.27
C LEU A 169 -19.37 14.64 20.92
N ALA A 170 -20.48 14.99 21.56
CA ALA A 170 -20.56 16.14 22.44
C ALA A 170 -20.25 15.69 23.87
N VAL A 171 -19.17 16.21 24.47
CA VAL A 171 -18.89 16.02 25.89
C VAL A 171 -19.86 16.86 26.69
N THR A 172 -20.58 16.25 27.62
CA THR A 172 -21.50 16.98 28.49
C THR A 172 -20.72 17.76 29.56
N GLU A 173 -21.28 18.87 30.06
CA GLU A 173 -20.67 19.59 31.19
C GLU A 173 -20.51 18.71 32.44
N ALA A 174 -21.37 17.70 32.60
CA ALA A 174 -21.29 16.73 33.68
C ALA A 174 -20.04 15.85 33.55
N GLU A 175 -19.80 15.27 32.38
CA GLU A 175 -18.60 14.45 32.12
C GLU A 175 -17.31 15.28 32.24
N ALA A 176 -17.33 16.53 31.76
CA ALA A 176 -16.19 17.44 31.89
C ALA A 176 -15.90 17.79 33.36
N ARG A 177 -16.95 18.00 34.17
CA ARG A 177 -16.81 18.27 35.60
C ARG A 177 -16.32 17.03 36.36
N ASP A 178 -16.87 15.86 36.07
CA ASP A 178 -16.48 14.61 36.72
C ASP A 178 -15.01 14.27 36.42
N HIS A 179 -14.56 14.48 35.17
CA HIS A 179 -13.16 14.31 34.79
C HIS A 179 -12.24 15.35 35.48
N TYR A 180 -12.65 16.62 35.54
CA TYR A 180 -11.89 17.67 36.23
C TYR A 180 -11.73 17.40 37.73
N MET A 181 -12.79 16.89 38.39
CA MET A 181 -12.71 16.51 39.81
C MET A 181 -11.78 15.31 40.01
N PHE A 182 -11.84 14.30 39.13
CA PHE A 182 -10.93 13.15 39.18
C PHE A 182 -9.45 13.53 38.99
N GLU A 183 -9.12 14.47 38.10
CA GLU A 183 -7.73 14.92 37.90
C GLU A 183 -7.21 15.85 39.01
N ASN A 184 -8.09 16.55 39.73
CA ASN A 184 -7.72 17.48 40.80
C ASN A 184 -7.95 16.94 42.21
N GLU A 185 -8.39 15.68 42.35
CA GLU A 185 -8.34 14.92 43.61
C GLU A 185 -6.96 14.26 43.76
N GLU A 186 -5.93 15.09 43.97
CA GLU A 186 -4.71 14.74 44.73
C GLU A 186 -4.53 15.75 45.88
#